data_AF-A0AAV3UMU5-F1
#
_entry.id   AF-A0AAV3UMU5-F1
#
_cell.length_a   1.000
_cell.length_b   1.000
_cell.length_c   1.000
_cell.angle_alpha   90.00
_cell.angle_beta   90.00
_cell.angle_gamma   90.00
#
_symmetry.space_group_name_H-M   'P 1'
#
loop_
_entity.id
_entity.type
_entity.pdbx_description
1 polymer ?
#
loop_
_entity_poly.entity_id
_entity_poly.type
_entity_poly.pdbx_seq_one_letter_code
_entity_poly.pdbx_strand_id
1 'polypeptide(L)'
;MHQRAGASQLKIKILLEVNRWVIVGGLAASIFVTLVLVGTFGPAPIPVLLQYQDPIDTLFQGLVSGVITGVTLILTINQLVLSQELDPIGTQRERMKGALSFRQDLEDATALAVSPAQPSTFLRALIEAIRRKAITLEDAMDTGIDGDMRDEIEDTVDGITDNAEEAQEQLTDSQFGTFNVLGAALGFNYSRKVHDLRRLRNLHSDSLPDEVNERLNDLLEVIKFFGPAREHIKTLYFRWELIDLSRAILYAAIPSLTTTFLMILFYNPREIPGEILGVPNTLWLVSLAVAITILPFLILLSYILRIATVAKRTLAIGPFVLRTTDRNEEIEWEDDFE
;
A
#
# COMPACT_ATOMS: atom_id res chain seq x y z
N MET A 1 25.44 4.94 11.15
CA MET A 1 24.28 4.03 10.92
C MET A 1 23.04 4.71 10.29
N HIS A 2 23.02 6.02 10.04
CA HIS A 2 21.84 6.73 9.48
C HIS A 2 21.59 6.52 7.97
N GLN A 3 22.56 6.01 7.19
CA GLN A 3 22.37 5.76 5.75
C GLN A 3 21.45 4.56 5.44
N ARG A 4 21.34 3.57 6.34
CA ARG A 4 20.46 2.40 6.14
C ARG A 4 18.98 2.74 6.35
N ALA A 5 18.67 3.67 7.25
CA ALA A 5 17.29 4.14 7.49
C ALA A 5 16.76 4.95 6.29
N GLY A 6 17.58 5.85 5.71
CA GLY A 6 17.20 6.66 4.54
C GLY A 6 16.96 5.82 3.27
N ALA A 7 17.80 4.82 3.00
CA ALA A 7 17.60 3.93 1.85
C ALA A 7 16.33 3.07 1.96
N SER A 8 15.94 2.68 3.19
CA SER A 8 14.69 1.97 3.43
C SER A 8 13.48 2.89 3.19
N GLN A 9 13.52 4.13 3.69
CA GLN A 9 12.44 5.10 3.49
C GLN A 9 12.26 5.49 2.01
N LEU A 10 13.36 5.68 1.27
CA LEU A 10 13.30 6.05 -0.15
C LEU A 10 12.79 4.89 -1.02
N LYS A 11 13.18 3.65 -0.72
CA LYS A 11 12.61 2.46 -1.37
C LYS A 11 11.12 2.33 -1.11
N ILE A 12 10.69 2.55 0.14
CA ILE A 12 9.27 2.50 0.53
C ILE A 12 8.48 3.60 -0.18
N LYS A 13 9.03 4.82 -0.24
CA LYS A 13 8.42 5.95 -0.94
C LYS A 13 8.24 5.66 -2.42
N ILE A 14 9.28 5.14 -3.07
CA ILE A 14 9.22 4.75 -4.50
C ILE A 14 8.18 3.65 -4.73
N LEU A 15 8.16 2.61 -3.90
CA LEU A 15 7.25 1.48 -4.10
C LEU A 15 5.78 1.81 -3.82
N LEU A 16 5.50 2.82 -2.99
CA LEU A 16 4.15 3.11 -2.53
C LEU A 16 3.53 4.36 -3.18
N GLU A 17 4.31 5.42 -3.41
CA GLU A 17 3.79 6.71 -3.89
C GLU A 17 4.01 6.94 -5.40
N VAL A 18 5.03 6.33 -5.99
CA VAL A 18 5.34 6.55 -7.43
C VAL A 18 4.32 5.82 -8.29
N ASN A 19 3.92 6.48 -9.38
CA ASN A 19 3.02 5.89 -10.37
C ASN A 19 3.60 4.57 -10.91
N ARG A 20 2.81 3.50 -10.82
CA ARG A 20 3.10 2.15 -11.33
C ARG A 20 3.70 2.12 -12.73
N TRP A 21 3.23 2.97 -13.63
CA TRP A 21 3.73 3.03 -15.01
C TRP A 21 5.17 3.54 -15.10
N VAL A 22 5.59 4.38 -14.15
CA VAL A 22 6.98 4.84 -14.04
C VAL A 22 7.88 3.70 -13.56
N ILE A 23 7.42 2.90 -12.59
CA ILE A 23 8.17 1.71 -12.12
C ILE A 23 8.30 0.70 -13.26
N VAL A 24 7.21 0.38 -13.94
CA VAL A 24 7.20 -0.52 -15.11
C VAL A 24 8.11 0.02 -16.21
N GLY A 25 8.00 1.31 -16.55
CA GLY A 25 8.86 1.95 -17.54
C GLY A 25 10.33 1.93 -17.15
N GLY A 26 10.65 2.17 -15.88
CA GLY A 26 12.01 2.08 -15.34
C GLY A 26 12.58 0.66 -15.38
N LEU A 27 11.78 -0.36 -15.04
CA LEU A 27 12.17 -1.76 -15.16
C LEU A 27 12.38 -2.17 -16.62
N ALA A 28 11.47 -1.77 -17.51
CA ALA A 28 11.57 -2.05 -18.95
C ALA A 28 12.81 -1.38 -19.55
N ALA A 29 13.04 -0.11 -19.21
CA ALA A 29 14.23 0.64 -19.63
C ALA A 29 15.51 0.01 -19.06
N SER A 30 15.51 -0.43 -17.81
CA SER A 30 16.65 -1.11 -17.19
C SER A 30 17.00 -2.40 -17.94
N ILE A 31 16.00 -3.22 -18.29
CA ILE A 31 16.21 -4.45 -19.06
C ILE A 31 16.70 -4.13 -20.46
N PHE A 32 16.07 -3.17 -21.14
CA PHE A 32 16.51 -2.69 -22.45
C PHE A 32 17.96 -2.24 -22.46
N VAL A 33 18.34 -1.34 -21.54
CA VAL A 33 19.71 -0.83 -21.40
C VAL A 33 20.68 -1.97 -21.07
N THR A 34 20.29 -2.90 -20.19
CA THR A 34 21.11 -4.06 -19.85
C THR A 34 21.38 -4.93 -21.07
N LEU A 35 20.36 -5.23 -21.87
CA LEU A 35 20.50 -6.02 -23.10
C LEU A 35 21.41 -5.32 -24.12
N VAL A 36 21.23 -4.02 -24.31
CA VAL A 36 22.08 -3.23 -25.21
C VAL A 36 23.54 -3.21 -24.72
N LEU A 37 23.77 -2.94 -23.42
CA LEU A 37 25.12 -2.89 -22.86
C LEU A 37 25.80 -4.26 -22.91
N VAL A 38 25.12 -5.33 -22.52
CA VAL A 38 25.66 -6.69 -22.58
C VAL A 38 25.91 -7.11 -24.03
N GLY A 39 25.00 -6.77 -24.94
CA GLY A 39 25.17 -7.04 -26.38
C GLY A 39 26.33 -6.27 -27.02
N THR A 40 26.68 -5.10 -26.48
CA THR A 40 27.76 -4.25 -26.98
C THR A 40 29.12 -4.59 -26.36
N PHE A 41 29.17 -4.84 -25.05
CA PHE A 41 30.41 -4.98 -24.27
C PHE A 41 30.68 -6.41 -23.76
N GLY A 42 29.78 -7.37 -23.99
CA GLY A 42 29.92 -8.75 -23.52
C GLY A 42 31.05 -9.55 -24.21
N PRO A 43 31.58 -10.60 -23.56
CA PRO A 43 32.67 -11.39 -24.10
C PRO A 43 32.24 -12.33 -25.25
N ALA A 44 32.83 -12.13 -26.45
CA ALA A 44 32.69 -12.92 -27.70
C ALA A 44 31.30 -12.84 -28.40
N PRO A 45 31.17 -13.17 -29.72
CA PRO A 45 30.57 -12.27 -30.69
C PRO A 45 29.04 -12.35 -30.72
N ILE A 46 28.38 -11.70 -29.77
CA ILE A 46 26.94 -11.42 -29.84
C ILE A 46 26.54 -10.80 -31.21
N PRO A 47 27.34 -9.89 -31.82
CA PRO A 47 27.06 -9.39 -33.17
C PRO A 47 27.12 -10.45 -34.28
N VAL A 48 27.79 -11.59 -34.08
CA VAL A 48 27.83 -12.72 -35.04
C VAL A 48 26.70 -13.71 -34.76
N LEU A 49 26.30 -13.92 -33.50
CA LEU A 49 25.14 -14.75 -33.16
C LEU A 49 23.82 -14.10 -33.59
N LEU A 50 23.73 -12.77 -33.52
CA LEU A 50 22.57 -11.99 -34.01
C LEU A 50 22.48 -11.93 -35.55
N GLN A 51 23.50 -12.40 -36.28
CA GLN A 51 23.42 -12.57 -37.75
C GLN A 51 22.65 -13.82 -38.15
N TYR A 52 22.44 -14.76 -37.21
CA TYR A 52 21.61 -15.94 -37.39
C TYR A 52 20.23 -15.66 -36.82
N GLN A 53 19.19 -16.03 -37.58
CA GLN A 53 17.80 -15.84 -37.17
C GLN A 53 17.40 -16.83 -36.05
N ASP A 54 17.97 -18.03 -36.07
CA ASP A 54 17.58 -19.15 -35.19
C ASP A 54 17.60 -18.84 -33.67
N PRO A 55 18.60 -18.13 -33.11
CA PRO A 55 18.59 -17.79 -31.68
C PRO A 55 17.47 -16.81 -31.30
N ILE A 56 17.13 -15.89 -32.20
CA ILE A 56 16.09 -14.88 -31.98
C ILE A 56 14.72 -15.56 -32.09
N ASP A 57 14.51 -16.40 -33.10
CA ASP A 57 13.29 -17.19 -33.23
C ASP A 57 13.06 -18.07 -31.99
N THR A 58 14.11 -18.75 -31.51
CA THR A 58 14.04 -19.58 -30.29
C THR A 58 13.67 -18.75 -29.05
N LEU A 59 14.29 -17.57 -28.88
CA LEU A 59 13.98 -16.66 -27.79
C LEU A 59 12.51 -16.21 -27.83
N PHE A 60 12.04 -15.70 -28.97
CA PHE A 60 10.68 -15.19 -29.08
C PHE A 60 9.64 -16.31 -29.03
N GLN A 61 9.92 -17.52 -29.53
CA GLN A 61 9.04 -18.68 -29.32
C GLN A 61 8.90 -19.03 -27.83
N GLY A 62 10.01 -19.02 -27.09
CA GLY A 62 10.00 -19.19 -25.64
C GLY A 62 9.20 -18.10 -24.93
N LEU A 63 9.35 -16.84 -25.38
CA LEU A 63 8.59 -15.71 -24.85
C LEU A 63 7.09 -15.79 -25.19
N VAL A 64 6.68 -16.25 -26.39
CA VAL A 64 5.25 -16.48 -26.71
C VAL A 64 4.67 -17.44 -25.67
N SER A 65 5.30 -18.61 -25.51
CA SER A 65 4.81 -19.63 -24.58
C SER A 65 4.77 -19.10 -23.15
N GLY A 66 5.84 -18.42 -22.71
CA GLY A 66 5.92 -17.79 -21.40
C GLY A 66 4.82 -16.75 -21.17
N VAL A 67 4.63 -15.81 -22.10
CA VAL A 67 3.61 -14.75 -22.00
C VAL A 67 2.22 -15.35 -21.96
N ILE A 68 1.88 -16.29 -22.85
CA ILE A 68 0.55 -16.92 -22.86
C ILE A 68 0.30 -17.62 -21.52
N THR A 69 1.21 -18.52 -21.10
CA THR A 69 1.05 -19.25 -19.85
C THR A 69 1.01 -18.33 -18.63
N GLY A 70 1.88 -17.32 -18.58
CA GLY A 70 1.95 -16.35 -17.48
C GLY A 70 0.67 -15.53 -17.38
N VAL A 71 0.22 -14.93 -18.48
CA VAL A 71 -1.02 -14.15 -18.52
C VAL A 71 -2.23 -15.03 -18.16
N THR A 72 -2.33 -16.25 -18.70
CA THR A 72 -3.41 -17.19 -18.35
C THR A 72 -3.42 -17.54 -16.87
N LEU A 73 -2.27 -17.82 -16.27
CA LEU A 73 -2.17 -18.12 -14.85
C LEU A 73 -2.62 -16.93 -14.00
N ILE A 74 -2.14 -15.73 -14.32
CA ILE A 74 -2.49 -14.52 -13.58
C ILE A 74 -3.98 -14.23 -13.67
N LEU A 75 -4.57 -14.34 -14.87
CA LEU A 75 -6.00 -14.17 -15.07
C LEU A 75 -6.80 -15.21 -14.27
N THR A 76 -6.36 -16.47 -14.26
CA THR A 76 -7.00 -17.54 -13.48
C THR A 76 -6.99 -17.24 -11.98
N ILE A 77 -5.85 -16.77 -11.44
CA ILE A 77 -5.74 -16.40 -10.03
C ILE A 77 -6.69 -15.24 -9.71
N ASN A 78 -6.74 -14.21 -10.56
CA ASN A 78 -7.64 -13.09 -10.31
C ASN A 78 -9.12 -13.49 -10.42
N GLN A 79 -9.46 -14.39 -11.35
CA GLN A 79 -10.81 -14.96 -11.44
C GLN A 79 -11.21 -15.74 -10.20
N LEU A 80 -10.27 -16.44 -9.56
CA LEU A 80 -10.52 -17.12 -8.29
C LEU A 80 -10.85 -16.13 -7.17
N VAL A 81 -10.12 -15.02 -7.09
CA VAL A 81 -10.44 -13.94 -6.14
C VAL A 81 -11.79 -13.31 -6.44
N LEU A 82 -12.09 -13.03 -7.71
CA LEU A 82 -13.36 -12.43 -8.11
C LEU A 82 -14.55 -13.37 -7.86
N SER A 83 -14.35 -14.68 -8.00
CA SER A 83 -15.36 -15.70 -7.68
C SER A 83 -15.82 -15.61 -6.23
N GLN A 84 -14.93 -15.22 -5.30
CA GLN A 84 -15.28 -14.99 -3.89
C GLN A 84 -16.17 -13.74 -3.68
N GLU A 85 -16.26 -12.84 -4.66
CA GLU A 85 -17.20 -11.70 -4.59
C GLU A 85 -18.60 -12.07 -5.10
N LEU A 86 -18.75 -13.19 -5.82
CA LEU A 86 -20.03 -13.71 -6.31
C LEU A 86 -20.76 -14.55 -5.25
N ASP A 87 -20.68 -14.11 -3.98
CA ASP A 87 -21.35 -14.76 -2.88
C ASP A 87 -22.88 -14.71 -3.02
N PRO A 88 -23.61 -15.70 -2.45
CA PRO A 88 -25.06 -15.67 -2.40
C PRO A 88 -25.58 -14.35 -1.81
N ILE A 89 -26.74 -13.89 -2.30
CA ILE A 89 -27.37 -12.63 -1.88
C ILE A 89 -27.57 -12.52 -0.36
N GLY A 90 -27.74 -13.64 0.34
CA GLY A 90 -27.84 -13.69 1.81
C GLY A 90 -26.58 -13.20 2.50
N THR A 91 -25.40 -13.66 2.06
CA THR A 91 -24.09 -13.22 2.57
C THR A 91 -23.88 -11.73 2.30
N GLN A 92 -24.29 -11.25 1.13
CA GLN A 92 -24.21 -9.83 0.79
C GLN A 92 -25.12 -8.97 1.68
N ARG A 93 -26.33 -9.45 2.00
CA ARG A 93 -27.24 -8.78 2.94
C ARG A 93 -26.64 -8.68 4.34
N GLU A 94 -26.01 -9.74 4.83
CA GLU A 94 -25.38 -9.73 6.16
C GLU A 94 -24.19 -8.76 6.22
N ARG A 95 -23.33 -8.77 5.20
CA ARG A 95 -22.23 -7.79 5.08
C ARG A 95 -22.74 -6.35 5.05
N MET A 96 -23.81 -6.09 4.29
CA MET A 96 -24.43 -4.77 4.23
C MET A 96 -24.99 -4.36 5.59
N LYS A 97 -25.65 -5.27 6.32
CA LYS A 97 -26.17 -5.01 7.66
C LYS A 97 -25.05 -4.64 8.63
N GLY A 98 -23.95 -5.39 8.64
CA GLY A 98 -22.78 -5.11 9.47
C GLY A 98 -22.11 -3.76 9.12
N ALA A 99 -22.05 -3.40 7.84
CA ALA A 99 -21.53 -2.10 7.43
C ALA A 99 -22.44 -0.93 7.85
N LEU A 100 -23.76 -1.13 7.80
CA LEU A 100 -24.73 -0.13 8.26
C LEU A 100 -24.71 0.02 9.79
N SER A 101 -24.68 -1.08 10.54
CA SER A 101 -24.59 -1.01 12.01
C SER A 101 -23.29 -0.33 12.44
N PHE A 102 -22.16 -0.66 11.82
CA PHE A 102 -20.89 0.01 12.11
C PHE A 102 -20.93 1.52 11.86
N ARG A 103 -21.64 1.97 10.81
CA ARG A 103 -21.83 3.40 10.54
C ARG A 103 -22.74 4.07 11.56
N GLN A 104 -23.80 3.39 12.00
CA GLN A 104 -24.71 3.88 13.03
C GLN A 104 -24.00 4.01 14.38
N ASP A 105 -23.27 2.97 14.80
CA ASP A 105 -22.47 2.98 16.03
C ASP A 105 -21.46 4.14 16.03
N LEU A 106 -20.85 4.42 14.87
CA LEU A 106 -19.96 5.57 14.70
C LEU A 106 -20.70 6.90 14.77
N GLU A 107 -21.85 7.03 14.12
CA GLU A 107 -22.69 8.23 14.13
C GLU A 107 -23.11 8.59 15.56
N ASP A 108 -23.52 7.59 16.34
CA ASP A 108 -23.89 7.73 17.75
C ASP A 108 -22.68 8.19 18.60
N ALA A 109 -21.51 7.56 18.42
CA ALA A 109 -20.30 7.89 19.19
C ALA A 109 -19.67 9.25 18.83
N THR A 110 -19.88 9.73 17.61
CA THR A 110 -19.23 10.96 17.08
C THR A 110 -20.18 12.13 16.87
N ALA A 111 -21.45 11.97 17.20
CA ALA A 111 -22.53 12.93 16.95
C ALA A 111 -22.60 13.41 15.49
N LEU A 112 -22.19 12.56 14.54
CA LEU A 112 -22.33 12.82 13.11
C LEU A 112 -23.77 12.51 12.71
N ALA A 113 -24.41 13.43 11.97
CA ALA A 113 -25.77 13.21 11.49
C ALA A 113 -25.86 12.04 10.48
N VAL A 114 -24.86 11.92 9.60
CA VAL A 114 -24.72 10.85 8.61
C VAL A 114 -23.23 10.64 8.30
N SER A 115 -22.78 9.39 8.32
CA SER A 115 -21.43 9.00 7.89
C SER A 115 -21.23 9.22 6.39
N PRO A 116 -20.14 9.89 5.96
CA PRO A 116 -19.87 10.10 4.53
C PRO A 116 -19.76 8.78 3.75
N ALA A 117 -20.28 8.77 2.53
CA ALA A 117 -20.25 7.57 1.69
C ALA A 117 -18.87 7.29 1.07
N GLN A 118 -18.08 8.34 0.82
CA GLN A 118 -16.76 8.22 0.19
C GLN A 118 -15.69 7.83 1.22
N PRO A 119 -14.85 6.83 0.93
CA PRO A 119 -13.79 6.35 1.83
C PRO A 119 -12.88 7.44 2.42
N SER A 120 -12.39 8.39 1.61
CA SER A 120 -11.51 9.47 2.06
C SER A 120 -12.25 10.42 2.99
N THR A 121 -13.45 10.88 2.60
CA THR A 121 -14.30 11.74 3.43
C THR A 121 -14.73 11.06 4.72
N PHE A 122 -15.00 9.75 4.70
CA PHE A 122 -15.32 8.95 5.87
C PHE A 122 -14.16 8.92 6.87
N LEU A 123 -12.93 8.62 6.41
CA LEU A 123 -11.74 8.65 7.25
C LEU A 123 -11.47 10.05 7.81
N ARG A 124 -11.67 11.09 6.99
CA ARG A 124 -11.56 12.48 7.46
C ARG A 124 -12.57 12.80 8.56
N ALA A 125 -13.83 12.42 8.39
CA ALA A 125 -14.83 12.65 9.43
C ALA A 125 -14.48 11.92 10.73
N LEU A 126 -13.99 10.68 10.64
CA LEU A 126 -13.56 9.91 11.80
C LEU A 126 -12.33 10.53 12.49
N ILE A 127 -11.29 10.91 11.73
CA ILE A 127 -10.09 11.55 12.29
C ILE A 127 -10.43 12.89 12.94
N GLU A 128 -11.33 13.67 12.33
CA GLU A 128 -11.79 14.94 12.91
C GLU A 128 -12.63 14.72 14.17
N ALA A 129 -13.43 13.65 14.25
CA ALA A 129 -14.12 13.28 15.48
C ALA A 129 -13.14 12.91 16.60
N ILE A 130 -12.08 12.16 16.28
CA ILE A 130 -11.01 11.83 17.23
C ILE A 130 -10.31 13.10 17.70
N ARG A 131 -9.94 14.01 16.78
CA ARG A 131 -9.30 15.30 17.11
C ARG A 131 -10.16 16.13 18.05
N ARG A 132 -11.45 16.28 17.75
CA ARG A 132 -12.40 17.02 18.60
C ARG A 132 -12.53 16.41 19.99
N LYS A 133 -12.62 15.08 20.11
CA LYS A 133 -12.66 14.40 21.41
C LYS A 133 -11.36 14.58 22.20
N ALA A 134 -10.21 14.64 21.54
CA ALA A 134 -8.93 14.91 22.19
C ALA A 134 -8.87 16.34 22.75
N ILE A 135 -9.32 17.34 21.96
CA ILE A 135 -9.43 18.73 22.43
C ILE A 135 -10.42 18.84 23.60
N THR A 136 -11.56 18.14 23.56
CA THR A 136 -12.51 18.14 24.68
C THR A 136 -11.94 17.49 25.94
N LEU A 137 -11.04 16.50 25.81
CA LEU A 137 -10.32 15.92 26.94
C LEU A 137 -9.37 16.96 27.56
N GLU A 138 -8.66 17.72 26.73
CA GLU A 138 -7.79 18.81 27.17
C GLU A 138 -8.58 19.94 27.86
N ASP A 139 -9.70 20.37 27.27
CA ASP A 139 -10.59 21.40 27.83
C ASP A 139 -11.17 21.01 29.20
N ALA A 140 -11.36 19.70 29.45
CA ALA A 140 -11.86 19.19 30.73
C ALA A 140 -10.78 19.18 31.84
N MET A 141 -9.53 19.46 31.50
CA MET A 141 -8.45 19.58 32.48
C MET A 141 -8.52 20.93 33.18
N ASP A 142 -9.38 21.03 34.19
CA ASP A 142 -9.50 22.20 35.07
C ASP A 142 -8.29 22.37 36.03
N THR A 143 -8.20 23.52 36.70
CA THR A 143 -7.26 23.72 37.83
C THR A 143 -7.61 22.77 38.98
N GLY A 144 -6.83 21.71 39.17
CA GLY A 144 -7.06 20.68 40.17
C GLY A 144 -6.38 19.34 39.87
N ILE A 145 -5.94 19.15 38.62
CA ILE A 145 -5.08 18.04 38.21
C ILE A 145 -3.62 18.35 38.59
N ASP A 146 -2.92 17.32 39.03
CA ASP A 146 -1.48 17.37 39.29
C ASP A 146 -0.69 17.79 38.03
N GLY A 147 0.40 18.54 38.23
CA GLY A 147 1.17 19.11 37.11
C GLY A 147 1.76 18.06 36.18
N ASP A 148 2.37 17.01 36.74
CA ASP A 148 3.02 15.97 35.95
C ASP A 148 1.99 15.16 35.14
N MET A 149 0.82 14.92 35.74
CA MET A 149 -0.31 14.25 35.10
C MET A 149 -0.92 15.08 33.96
N ARG A 150 -1.08 16.38 34.18
CA ARG A 150 -1.55 17.31 33.15
C ARG A 150 -0.60 17.29 31.96
N ASP A 151 0.70 17.41 32.20
CA ASP A 151 1.71 17.42 31.15
C ASP A 151 1.66 16.12 30.31
N GLU A 152 1.47 14.95 30.95
CA GLU A 152 1.40 13.66 30.22
C GLU A 152 0.12 13.53 29.35
N ILE A 153 -1.01 14.08 29.80
CA ILE A 153 -2.25 14.12 29.03
C ILE A 153 -2.12 15.13 27.87
N GLU A 154 -1.58 16.32 28.13
CA GLU A 154 -1.33 17.35 27.11
C GLU A 154 -0.42 16.80 25.99
N ASP A 155 0.72 16.18 26.35
CA ASP A 155 1.62 15.51 25.40
C ASP A 155 0.90 14.46 24.54
N THR A 156 -0.01 13.71 25.15
CA THR A 156 -0.79 12.66 24.45
C THR A 156 -1.83 13.27 23.51
N VAL A 157 -2.54 14.32 23.95
CA VAL A 157 -3.53 15.04 23.14
C VAL A 157 -2.85 15.73 21.96
N ASP A 158 -1.74 16.42 22.18
CA ASP A 158 -0.93 17.05 21.13
C ASP A 158 -0.50 16.03 20.08
N GLY A 159 0.06 14.90 20.52
CA GLY A 159 0.43 13.81 19.62
C GLY A 159 -0.76 13.20 18.84
N ILE A 160 -1.98 13.29 19.35
CA ILE A 160 -3.21 12.90 18.63
C ILE A 160 -3.61 13.96 17.62
N THR A 161 -3.64 15.22 18.04
CA THR A 161 -4.07 16.37 17.24
C THR A 161 -3.12 16.62 16.07
N ASP A 162 -1.81 16.66 16.29
CA ASP A 162 -0.79 16.82 15.25
C ASP A 162 -0.91 15.75 14.17
N ASN A 163 -1.03 14.49 14.59
CA ASN A 163 -1.14 13.36 13.65
C ASN A 163 -2.49 13.34 12.94
N ALA A 164 -3.55 13.85 13.57
CA ALA A 164 -4.85 14.03 12.94
C ALA A 164 -4.77 15.10 11.85
N GLU A 165 -4.12 16.23 12.10
CA GLU A 165 -3.93 17.31 11.12
C GLU A 165 -3.11 16.84 9.91
N GLU A 166 -1.97 16.16 10.15
CA GLU A 166 -1.16 15.58 9.07
C GLU A 166 -1.99 14.60 8.20
N ALA A 167 -2.81 13.76 8.84
CA ALA A 167 -3.65 12.80 8.13
C ALA A 167 -4.80 13.50 7.37
N GLN A 168 -5.38 14.57 7.91
CA GLN A 168 -6.39 15.38 7.21
C GLN A 168 -5.81 16.06 5.97
N GLU A 169 -4.61 16.61 6.06
CA GLU A 169 -3.92 17.23 4.92
C GLU A 169 -3.67 16.20 3.82
N GLN A 170 -3.16 15.01 4.17
CA GLN A 170 -2.94 13.92 3.21
C GLN A 170 -4.23 13.42 2.55
N LEU A 171 -5.35 13.49 3.27
CA LEU A 171 -6.66 13.08 2.77
C LEU A 171 -7.36 14.20 1.97
N THR A 172 -6.93 15.45 2.12
CA THR A 172 -7.48 16.59 1.36
C THR A 172 -7.15 16.42 -0.12
N ASP A 173 -8.16 16.55 -0.98
CA ASP A 173 -8.10 16.28 -2.43
C ASP A 173 -7.69 14.86 -2.84
N SER A 174 -7.60 13.92 -1.88
CA SER A 174 -7.29 12.53 -2.18
C SER A 174 -8.52 11.78 -2.74
N GLN A 175 -8.33 11.17 -3.90
CA GLN A 175 -9.33 10.26 -4.49
C GLN A 175 -9.02 8.83 -4.10
N PHE A 176 -10.08 8.08 -3.76
CA PHE A 176 -9.98 6.65 -3.52
C PHE A 176 -9.44 5.92 -4.76
N GLY A 177 -8.56 4.93 -4.55
CA GLY A 177 -7.78 4.27 -5.60
C GLY A 177 -6.32 4.73 -5.67
N THR A 178 -5.98 5.86 -5.06
CA THR A 178 -4.57 6.25 -4.85
C THR A 178 -4.01 5.62 -3.57
N PHE A 179 -2.67 5.52 -3.49
CA PHE A 179 -2.03 5.12 -2.23
C PHE A 179 -2.41 6.06 -1.08
N ASN A 180 -2.62 7.34 -1.37
CA ASN A 180 -2.70 8.40 -0.38
C ASN A 180 -3.77 8.14 0.69
N VAL A 181 -4.94 7.65 0.29
CA VAL A 181 -6.02 7.32 1.25
C VAL A 181 -5.61 6.21 2.20
N LEU A 182 -5.01 5.13 1.67
CA LEU A 182 -4.50 4.05 2.51
C LEU A 182 -3.27 4.50 3.31
N GLY A 183 -2.39 5.31 2.71
CA GLY A 183 -1.19 5.86 3.33
C GLY A 183 -1.52 6.66 4.59
N ALA A 184 -2.50 7.58 4.49
CA ALA A 184 -3.01 8.34 5.63
C ALA A 184 -3.62 7.41 6.69
N ALA A 185 -4.43 6.43 6.28
CA ALA A 185 -5.02 5.46 7.20
C ALA A 185 -3.98 4.58 7.91
N LEU A 186 -2.84 4.28 7.26
CA LEU A 186 -1.72 3.53 7.84
C LEU A 186 -0.78 4.42 8.67
N GLY A 187 -0.71 5.71 8.36
CA GLY A 187 0.09 6.71 9.06
C GLY A 187 -0.53 7.13 10.39
N PHE A 188 -1.86 7.10 10.49
CA PHE A 188 -2.60 7.34 11.72
C PHE A 188 -2.41 6.15 12.69
N ASN A 189 -1.42 6.25 13.58
CA ASN A 189 -0.94 5.17 14.45
C ASN A 189 -1.92 4.87 15.59
N TYR A 190 -3.17 4.49 15.27
CA TYR A 190 -4.24 4.35 16.26
C TYR A 190 -3.92 3.32 17.36
N SER A 191 -3.24 2.21 17.05
CA SER A 191 -2.88 1.20 18.05
C SER A 191 -2.03 1.78 19.18
N ARG A 192 -1.09 2.67 18.85
CA ARG A 192 -0.27 3.38 19.83
C ARG A 192 -1.14 4.33 20.66
N LYS A 193 -1.99 5.13 20.02
CA LYS A 193 -2.91 6.04 20.71
C LYS A 193 -3.85 5.31 21.69
N VAL A 194 -4.38 4.15 21.30
CA VAL A 194 -5.19 3.29 22.19
C VAL A 194 -4.37 2.78 23.37
N HIS A 195 -3.10 2.39 23.14
CA HIS A 195 -2.21 1.94 24.20
C HIS A 195 -1.90 3.08 25.19
N ASP A 196 -1.51 4.25 24.68
CA ASP A 196 -1.10 5.40 25.48
C ASP A 196 -2.27 5.91 26.36
N LEU A 197 -3.48 6.02 25.78
CA LEU A 197 -4.68 6.38 26.55
C LEU A 197 -5.07 5.33 27.60
N ARG A 198 -4.88 4.03 27.32
CA ARG A 198 -5.11 2.98 28.31
C ARG A 198 -4.07 3.01 29.43
N ARG A 199 -2.81 3.30 29.11
CA ARG A 199 -1.72 3.45 30.08
C ARG A 199 -2.00 4.63 31.01
N LEU A 200 -2.33 5.80 30.47
CA LEU A 200 -2.74 6.99 31.23
C LEU A 200 -3.87 6.68 32.21
N ARG A 201 -4.94 6.03 31.72
CA ARG A 201 -6.08 5.68 32.56
C ARG A 201 -5.71 4.71 33.69
N ASN A 202 -4.84 3.74 33.42
CA ASN A 202 -4.47 2.74 34.41
C ASN A 202 -3.48 3.30 35.45
N LEU A 203 -2.54 4.17 35.05
CA LEU A 203 -1.59 4.79 35.98
C LEU A 203 -2.25 5.73 36.97
N HIS A 204 -3.36 6.35 36.56
CA HIS A 204 -4.01 7.40 37.34
C HIS A 204 -5.48 7.10 37.66
N SER A 205 -5.88 5.83 37.66
CA SER A 205 -7.28 5.41 37.84
C SER A 205 -7.96 6.05 39.06
N ASP A 206 -7.21 6.22 40.13
CA ASP A 206 -7.72 6.67 41.43
C ASP A 206 -7.57 8.19 41.65
N SER A 207 -6.86 8.87 40.75
CA SER A 207 -6.56 10.30 40.84
C SER A 207 -7.20 11.14 39.73
N LEU A 208 -7.74 10.49 38.69
CA LEU A 208 -8.47 11.14 37.61
C LEU A 208 -9.82 11.68 38.10
N PRO A 209 -10.12 12.98 37.91
CA PRO A 209 -11.47 13.50 38.08
C PRO A 209 -12.45 12.75 37.18
N ASP A 210 -13.67 12.51 37.68
CA ASP A 210 -14.70 11.75 36.96
C ASP A 210 -14.96 12.29 35.54
N GLU A 211 -14.99 13.62 35.38
CA GLU A 211 -15.19 14.27 34.09
C GLU A 211 -14.05 13.96 33.09
N VAL A 212 -12.79 14.01 33.54
CA VAL A 212 -11.61 13.71 32.71
C VAL A 212 -11.62 12.23 32.31
N ASN A 213 -11.94 11.34 33.24
CA ASN A 213 -12.06 9.91 32.97
C ASN A 213 -13.18 9.61 31.95
N GLU A 214 -14.32 10.30 32.04
CA GLU A 214 -15.41 10.21 31.06
C GLU A 214 -14.94 10.67 29.67
N ARG A 215 -14.27 11.83 29.56
CA ARG A 215 -13.71 12.32 28.28
C ARG A 215 -12.67 11.39 27.69
N LEU A 216 -11.84 10.78 28.53
CA LEU A 216 -10.82 9.83 28.09
C LEU A 216 -11.47 8.55 27.56
N ASN A 217 -12.53 8.05 28.20
CA ASN A 217 -13.27 6.89 27.71
C ASN A 217 -13.99 7.16 26.39
N ASP A 218 -14.60 8.34 26.24
CA ASP A 218 -15.19 8.81 24.99
C ASP A 218 -14.15 8.81 23.84
N LEU A 219 -12.98 9.37 24.09
CA LEU A 219 -11.89 9.40 23.11
C LEU A 219 -11.41 7.99 22.74
N LEU A 220 -11.23 7.13 23.75
CA LEU A 220 -10.84 5.74 23.57
C LEU A 220 -11.89 4.96 22.75
N GLU A 221 -13.17 5.21 22.96
CA GLU A 221 -14.26 4.61 22.21
C GLU A 221 -14.22 5.02 20.73
N VAL A 222 -14.10 6.32 20.44
CA VAL A 222 -14.05 6.81 19.07
C VAL A 222 -12.81 6.29 18.32
N ILE A 223 -11.64 6.24 18.96
CA ILE A 223 -10.41 5.73 18.32
C ILE A 223 -10.54 4.25 17.94
N LYS A 224 -11.30 3.44 18.70
CA LYS A 224 -11.47 2.00 18.38
C LYS A 224 -12.15 1.77 17.03
N PHE A 225 -13.05 2.68 16.59
CA PHE A 225 -13.65 2.59 15.26
C PHE A 225 -12.62 2.71 14.13
N PHE A 226 -11.47 3.32 14.38
CA PHE A 226 -10.41 3.46 13.40
C PHE A 226 -9.80 2.12 12.97
N GLY A 227 -9.73 1.14 13.87
CA GLY A 227 -9.21 -0.20 13.55
C GLY A 227 -10.00 -0.89 12.42
N PRO A 228 -11.30 -1.15 12.61
CA PRO A 228 -12.16 -1.72 11.57
C PRO A 228 -12.23 -0.85 10.32
N ALA A 229 -12.29 0.49 10.46
CA ALA A 229 -12.28 1.41 9.33
C ALA A 229 -11.03 1.24 8.46
N ARG A 230 -9.84 1.24 9.07
CA ARG A 230 -8.56 1.06 8.37
C ARG A 230 -8.49 -0.29 7.65
N GLU A 231 -8.91 -1.38 8.29
CA GLU A 231 -8.90 -2.70 7.65
C GLU A 231 -9.92 -2.79 6.50
N HIS A 232 -11.07 -2.13 6.63
CA HIS A 232 -12.04 -2.03 5.53
C HIS A 232 -11.45 -1.27 4.33
N ILE A 233 -10.84 -0.11 4.57
CA ILE A 233 -10.17 0.71 3.54
C ILE A 233 -9.05 -0.07 2.85
N LYS A 234 -8.22 -0.76 3.61
CA LYS A 234 -7.16 -1.64 3.11
C LYS A 234 -7.73 -2.76 2.24
N THR A 235 -8.82 -3.39 2.66
CA THR A 235 -9.50 -4.43 1.89
C THR A 235 -10.00 -3.89 0.55
N LEU A 236 -10.67 -2.74 0.56
CA LEU A 236 -11.13 -2.08 -0.67
C LEU A 236 -9.96 -1.71 -1.60
N TYR A 237 -8.87 -1.20 -1.04
CA TYR A 237 -7.67 -0.84 -1.80
C TYR A 237 -7.02 -2.07 -2.47
N PHE A 238 -6.87 -3.18 -1.75
CA PHE A 238 -6.33 -4.42 -2.33
C PHE A 238 -7.23 -4.98 -3.43
N ARG A 239 -8.55 -4.99 -3.24
CA ARG A 239 -9.49 -5.39 -4.29
C ARG A 239 -9.35 -4.51 -5.53
N TRP A 240 -9.27 -3.19 -5.34
CA TRP A 240 -9.10 -2.25 -6.44
C TRP A 240 -7.78 -2.47 -7.20
N GLU A 241 -6.66 -2.64 -6.51
CA GLU A 241 -5.35 -2.92 -7.15
C GLU A 241 -5.35 -4.25 -7.93
N LEU A 242 -6.02 -5.31 -7.44
CA LEU A 242 -6.10 -6.59 -8.14
C LEU A 242 -6.93 -6.51 -9.44
N ILE A 243 -8.01 -5.73 -9.42
CA ILE A 243 -8.83 -5.47 -10.61
C ILE A 243 -8.00 -4.69 -11.65
N ASP A 244 -7.34 -3.62 -11.21
CA ASP A 244 -6.50 -2.78 -12.07
C ASP A 244 -5.30 -3.55 -12.64
N LEU A 245 -4.67 -4.41 -11.83
CA LEU A 245 -3.61 -5.31 -12.25
C LEU A 245 -4.06 -6.18 -13.42
N SER A 246 -5.22 -6.82 -13.30
CA SER A 246 -5.72 -7.75 -14.32
C SER A 246 -6.06 -7.04 -15.62
N ARG A 247 -6.63 -5.84 -15.52
CA ARG A 247 -6.90 -4.98 -16.68
C ARG A 247 -5.59 -4.54 -17.35
N ALA A 248 -4.61 -4.12 -16.58
CA ALA A 248 -3.31 -3.68 -17.10
C ALA A 248 -2.55 -4.83 -17.79
N ILE A 249 -2.56 -6.03 -17.21
CA ILE A 249 -1.96 -7.22 -17.80
C ILE A 249 -2.64 -7.58 -19.12
N LEU A 250 -3.98 -7.57 -19.17
CA LEU A 250 -4.71 -7.86 -20.40
C LEU A 250 -4.37 -6.86 -21.51
N TYR A 251 -4.28 -5.57 -21.17
CA TYR A 251 -3.90 -4.53 -22.12
C TYR A 251 -2.44 -4.63 -22.56
N ALA A 252 -1.53 -5.08 -21.71
CA ALA A 252 -0.12 -5.29 -22.05
C ALA A 252 0.13 -6.60 -22.81
N ALA A 253 -0.73 -7.62 -22.61
CA ALA A 253 -0.60 -8.91 -23.28
C ALA A 253 -0.74 -8.79 -24.79
N ILE A 254 -1.66 -7.94 -25.27
CA ILE A 254 -1.87 -7.71 -26.71
C ILE A 254 -0.59 -7.19 -27.40
N PRO A 255 -0.02 -6.02 -27.05
CA PRO A 255 1.19 -5.52 -27.69
C PRO A 255 2.39 -6.45 -27.48
N SER A 256 2.47 -7.13 -26.33
CA SER A 256 3.49 -8.13 -26.06
C SER A 256 3.43 -9.30 -27.06
N LEU A 257 2.26 -9.92 -27.23
CA LEU A 257 2.06 -11.03 -28.15
C LEU A 257 2.22 -10.58 -29.61
N THR A 258 1.67 -9.42 -29.98
CA THR A 258 1.85 -8.84 -31.31
C THR A 258 3.33 -8.64 -31.63
N THR A 259 4.10 -8.03 -30.73
CA THR A 259 5.55 -7.84 -30.92
C THR A 259 6.26 -9.16 -31.12
N THR A 260 5.91 -10.15 -30.31
CA THR A 260 6.51 -11.49 -30.39
C THR A 260 6.18 -12.18 -31.71
N PHE A 261 4.93 -12.09 -32.21
CA PHE A 261 4.57 -12.62 -33.52
C PHE A 261 5.25 -11.88 -34.66
N LEU A 262 5.39 -10.56 -34.57
CA LEU A 262 6.12 -9.78 -35.58
C LEU A 262 7.59 -10.21 -35.64
N MET A 263 8.21 -10.43 -34.49
CA MET A 263 9.60 -10.91 -34.40
C MET A 263 9.78 -12.34 -34.91
N ILE A 264 8.78 -13.21 -34.82
CA ILE A 264 8.89 -14.58 -35.34
C ILE A 264 8.59 -14.62 -36.86
N LEU A 265 7.61 -13.86 -37.32
CA LEU A 265 7.11 -13.98 -38.69
C LEU A 265 7.85 -13.11 -39.70
N PHE A 266 8.33 -11.93 -39.29
CA PHE A 266 8.80 -10.90 -40.22
C PHE A 266 10.20 -10.37 -39.92
N TYR A 267 10.79 -10.71 -38.77
CA TYR A 267 12.12 -10.21 -38.46
C TYR A 267 13.19 -10.97 -39.24
N ASN A 268 13.99 -10.22 -40.00
CA ASN A 268 15.15 -10.73 -40.69
C ASN A 268 16.36 -9.83 -40.37
N PRO A 269 17.40 -10.34 -39.65
CA PRO A 269 18.57 -9.55 -39.30
C PRO A 269 19.27 -8.89 -40.50
N ARG A 270 19.19 -9.51 -41.69
CA ARG A 270 19.90 -9.04 -42.89
C ARG A 270 19.21 -7.84 -43.55
N GLU A 271 17.94 -7.62 -43.26
CA GLU A 271 17.13 -6.53 -43.83
C GLU A 271 17.21 -5.23 -43.01
N ILE A 272 17.92 -5.25 -41.88
CA ILE A 272 18.07 -4.10 -40.98
C ILE A 272 19.54 -3.66 -40.96
N PRO A 273 20.01 -2.96 -42.02
CA PRO A 273 21.38 -2.49 -42.09
C PRO A 273 21.63 -1.28 -41.19
N GLY A 274 22.90 -1.06 -40.87
CA GLY A 274 23.39 0.16 -40.21
C GLY A 274 23.52 0.06 -38.69
N GLU A 275 24.07 1.12 -38.13
CA GLU A 275 24.38 1.27 -36.72
C GLU A 275 23.95 2.67 -36.25
N ILE A 276 23.44 2.74 -35.03
CA ILE A 276 23.10 3.98 -34.35
C ILE A 276 23.92 4.02 -33.07
N LEU A 277 24.67 5.11 -32.86
CA LEU A 277 25.55 5.31 -31.70
C LEU A 277 26.63 4.22 -31.55
N GLY A 278 27.11 3.64 -32.66
CA GLY A 278 28.10 2.55 -32.66
C GLY A 278 27.52 1.20 -32.22
N VAL A 279 26.19 1.07 -32.18
CA VAL A 279 25.48 -0.15 -31.81
C VAL A 279 24.60 -0.60 -33.01
N PRO A 280 24.64 -1.89 -33.40
CA PRO A 280 23.83 -2.41 -34.50
C PRO A 280 22.33 -2.16 -34.32
N ASN A 281 21.66 -1.75 -35.39
CA ASN A 281 20.21 -1.52 -35.40
C ASN A 281 19.39 -2.77 -35.01
N THR A 282 19.91 -3.95 -35.33
CA THR A 282 19.34 -5.24 -34.91
C THR A 282 19.33 -5.40 -33.39
N LEU A 283 20.40 -5.02 -32.69
CA LEU A 283 20.47 -5.12 -31.23
C LEU A 283 19.50 -4.15 -30.55
N TRP A 284 19.38 -2.93 -31.06
CA TRP A 284 18.38 -1.96 -30.59
C TRP A 284 16.95 -2.52 -30.72
N LEU A 285 16.61 -3.05 -31.91
CA LEU A 285 15.28 -3.57 -32.18
C LEU A 285 14.95 -4.80 -31.34
N VAL A 286 15.87 -5.78 -31.27
CA VAL A 286 15.68 -6.99 -30.45
C VAL A 286 15.53 -6.63 -28.98
N SER A 287 16.37 -5.74 -28.45
CA SER A 287 16.29 -5.31 -27.05
C SER A 287 14.96 -4.61 -26.76
N LEU A 288 14.49 -3.76 -27.68
CA LEU A 288 13.20 -3.07 -27.55
C LEU A 288 12.03 -4.06 -27.61
N ALA A 289 12.07 -4.99 -28.56
CA ALA A 289 11.05 -6.00 -28.72
C ALA A 289 10.95 -6.89 -27.47
N VAL A 290 12.09 -7.34 -26.92
CA VAL A 290 12.11 -8.08 -25.65
C VAL A 290 11.51 -7.24 -24.51
N ALA A 291 11.88 -5.96 -24.40
CA ALA A 291 11.35 -5.06 -23.37
C ALA A 291 9.82 -4.89 -23.46
N ILE A 292 9.26 -4.84 -24.67
CA ILE A 292 7.81 -4.79 -24.90
C ILE A 292 7.15 -6.13 -24.55
N THR A 293 7.74 -7.25 -24.96
CA THR A 293 7.22 -8.60 -24.73
C THR A 293 7.13 -8.95 -23.24
N ILE A 294 8.02 -8.43 -22.39
CA ILE A 294 8.00 -8.72 -20.96
C ILE A 294 7.10 -7.78 -20.14
N LEU A 295 6.47 -6.77 -20.76
CA LEU A 295 5.63 -5.79 -20.05
C LEU A 295 4.57 -6.41 -19.13
N PRO A 296 3.81 -7.46 -19.51
CA PRO A 296 2.83 -8.07 -18.62
C PRO A 296 3.45 -8.55 -17.29
N PHE A 297 4.67 -9.09 -17.33
CA PHE A 297 5.39 -9.55 -16.15
C PHE A 297 5.93 -8.39 -15.30
N LEU A 298 6.40 -7.32 -15.94
CA LEU A 298 6.86 -6.13 -15.22
C LEU A 298 5.71 -5.42 -14.51
N ILE A 299 4.54 -5.36 -15.14
CA ILE A 299 3.30 -4.89 -14.53
C ILE A 299 2.98 -5.77 -13.32
N LEU A 300 2.95 -7.10 -13.49
CA LEU A 300 2.72 -8.03 -12.38
C LEU A 300 3.66 -7.75 -11.21
N LEU A 301 4.96 -7.67 -11.48
CA LEU A 301 5.98 -7.44 -10.46
C LEU A 301 5.75 -6.10 -9.73
N SER A 302 5.45 -5.02 -10.46
CA SER A 302 5.20 -3.71 -9.87
C SER A 302 4.01 -3.72 -8.91
N TYR A 303 2.91 -4.40 -9.26
CA TYR A 303 1.72 -4.47 -8.41
C TYR A 303 1.94 -5.39 -7.21
N ILE A 304 2.52 -6.58 -7.41
CA ILE A 304 2.80 -7.53 -6.31
C ILE A 304 3.74 -6.89 -5.29
N LEU A 305 4.81 -6.20 -5.72
CA LEU A 305 5.74 -5.54 -4.81
C LEU A 305 5.03 -4.52 -3.92
N ARG A 306 4.09 -3.75 -4.46
CA ARG A 306 3.31 -2.77 -3.68
C ARG A 306 2.37 -3.44 -2.71
N ILE A 307 1.56 -4.41 -3.17
CA ILE A 307 0.64 -5.17 -2.30
C ILE A 307 1.41 -5.85 -1.17
N ALA A 308 2.53 -6.52 -1.48
CA ALA A 308 3.37 -7.18 -0.50
C ALA A 308 4.00 -6.18 0.49
N THR A 309 4.42 -5.01 0.02
CA THR A 309 4.97 -3.95 0.88
C THR A 309 3.91 -3.40 1.84
N VAL A 310 2.69 -3.16 1.34
CA VAL A 310 1.56 -2.74 2.17
C VAL A 310 1.21 -3.83 3.19
N ALA A 311 1.05 -5.08 2.73
CA ALA A 311 0.76 -6.22 3.59
C ALA A 311 1.79 -6.34 4.72
N LYS A 312 3.09 -6.25 4.38
CA LYS A 312 4.21 -6.27 5.34
C LYS A 312 4.14 -5.16 6.37
N ARG A 313 3.71 -3.95 5.99
CA ARG A 313 3.56 -2.81 6.93
C ARG A 313 2.34 -2.95 7.84
N THR A 314 1.38 -3.78 7.45
CA THR A 314 0.11 -4.00 8.17
C THR A 314 0.01 -5.36 8.87
N LEU A 315 1.13 -6.09 8.96
CA LEU A 315 1.15 -7.48 9.45
C LEU A 315 0.79 -7.60 10.95
N ALA A 316 0.76 -6.48 11.68
CA ALA A 316 0.17 -6.42 13.01
C ALA A 316 -1.33 -6.13 12.93
N ILE A 317 -2.14 -7.18 13.07
CA ILE A 317 -3.55 -7.08 13.45
C ILE A 317 -3.57 -7.06 14.99
N GLY A 318 -3.70 -5.87 15.60
CA GLY A 318 -3.76 -5.71 17.06
C GLY A 318 -2.77 -4.67 17.63
N PRO A 319 -2.71 -4.51 18.97
CA PRO A 319 -1.86 -3.53 19.65
C PRO A 319 -0.35 -3.81 19.58
N PHE A 320 0.07 -4.88 18.90
CA PHE A 320 1.48 -5.24 18.79
C PHE A 320 2.22 -4.28 17.85
N VAL A 321 3.04 -3.41 18.42
CA VAL A 321 3.95 -2.54 17.69
C VAL A 321 5.17 -3.35 17.25
N LEU A 322 5.18 -3.84 16.00
CA LEU A 322 6.31 -4.60 15.44
C LEU A 322 7.54 -3.74 15.07
N ARG A 323 7.64 -2.51 15.58
CA ARG A 323 8.85 -1.71 15.40
C ARG A 323 9.90 -2.14 16.43
N THR A 324 11.05 -2.60 15.95
CA THR A 324 12.30 -2.66 16.72
C THR A 324 12.70 -1.23 17.07
N THR A 325 12.12 -0.70 18.14
CA THR A 325 12.58 0.52 18.78
C THR A 325 13.21 0.04 20.08
N ASP A 326 14.49 0.36 20.29
CA ASP A 326 15.31 -0.03 21.45
C ASP A 326 14.79 0.58 22.77
N ARG A 327 13.57 0.25 23.18
CA ARG A 327 13.08 0.51 24.54
C ARG A 327 12.69 -0.82 25.15
N ASN A 328 13.50 -1.29 26.08
CA ASN A 328 13.12 -2.31 27.05
C ASN A 328 11.89 -1.77 27.79
N GLU A 329 10.71 -2.28 27.47
CA GLU A 329 9.55 -2.16 28.35
C GLU A 329 9.80 -3.10 29.53
N GLU A 330 10.16 -2.53 30.69
CA GLU A 330 10.05 -3.27 31.95
C GLU A 330 8.57 -3.49 32.24
N ILE A 331 8.19 -4.77 32.32
CA ILE A 331 6.83 -5.18 32.67
C ILE A 331 6.73 -5.10 34.19
N GLU A 332 6.07 -4.07 34.71
CA GLU A 332 5.66 -4.03 36.13
C GLU A 332 4.47 -4.98 36.32
N TRP A 333 4.66 -5.96 37.18
CA TRP A 333 3.59 -6.85 37.66
C TRP A 333 3.02 -6.23 38.95
N GLU A 334 1.69 -6.16 39.05
CA GLU A 334 1.02 -5.99 40.35
C GLU A 334 1.24 -7.28 41.14
N ASP A 335 2.25 -7.28 42.01
CA ASP A 335 2.41 -8.31 43.03
C ASP A 335 1.36 -8.07 44.12
N ASP A 336 0.14 -8.55 43.90
CA ASP A 336 -0.88 -8.65 44.96
C ASP A 336 -1.52 -10.04 44.93
N PHE A 337 -0.78 -11.00 45.49
CA PHE A 337 -1.32 -12.24 46.03
C PHE A 337 -0.70 -12.48 47.41
N GLU A 338 -1.28 -11.87 48.44
CA GLU A 338 -1.25 -12.41 49.82
C GLU A 338 -2.59 -13.03 50.21
#